data_AF-A0A919QL10-F1
#
_entry.id   AF-A0A919QL10-F1
#
_cell.length_a   1.000
_cell.length_b   1.000
_cell.length_c   1.000
_cell.angle_alpha   90.00
_cell.angle_beta   90.00
_cell.angle_gamma   90.00
#
_symmetry.space_group_name_H-M   'P 1'
#
loop_
_entity.id
_entity.type
_entity.pdbx_description
1 polymer ?
#
loop_
_entity_poly.entity_id
_entity_poly.type
_entity_poly.pdbx_seq_one_letter_code
_entity_poly.pdbx_strand_id
1 'polypeptide(L)'
;MQDPLDTMDNLIDETLPGRLAVMVAAATDDQISAADVLAAEHSLAALGVTSLSLIRLVDAIEDEFGVDVDPGLVDDFPNLVADVAGRLR
;
A
#
# COMPACT_ATOMS: atom_id res chain seq x y z
N MET A 1 -25.21 11.07 -8.83
CA MET A 1 -25.35 9.64 -9.11
C MET A 1 -24.04 9.04 -8.65
N GLN A 2 -23.97 8.57 -7.40
CA GLN A 2 -22.76 7.93 -6.89
C GLN A 2 -22.62 6.57 -7.58
N ASP A 3 -21.45 6.31 -8.13
CA ASP A 3 -21.14 5.04 -8.79
C ASP A 3 -21.03 3.95 -7.70
N PRO A 4 -21.62 2.76 -7.86
CA PRO A 4 -21.51 1.69 -6.88
C PRO A 4 -20.06 1.24 -6.59
N LEU A 5 -19.11 1.54 -7.48
CA LEU A 5 -17.68 1.29 -7.27
C LEU A 5 -17.04 2.28 -6.27
N ASP A 6 -17.53 3.52 -6.22
CA ASP A 6 -17.06 4.63 -5.36
C ASP A 6 -17.22 4.31 -3.86
N THR A 7 -18.17 3.42 -3.52
CA THR A 7 -18.40 2.98 -2.14
C THR A 7 -17.39 1.93 -1.67
N MET A 8 -16.87 1.09 -2.58
CA MET A 8 -15.87 0.09 -2.24
C MET A 8 -14.49 0.72 -2.07
N ASP A 9 -14.11 1.67 -2.93
CA ASP A 9 -12.85 2.42 -2.79
C ASP A 9 -12.82 3.27 -1.51
N ASN A 10 -13.95 3.89 -1.13
CA ASN A 10 -14.02 4.64 0.13
C ASN A 10 -13.84 3.75 1.37
N LEU A 11 -14.30 2.49 1.35
CA LEU A 11 -14.13 1.56 2.47
C LEU A 11 -12.68 1.06 2.59
N ILE A 12 -11.97 0.98 1.46
CA ILE A 12 -10.56 0.60 1.40
C ILE A 12 -9.72 1.67 2.11
N ASP A 13 -9.92 2.96 1.79
CA ASP A 13 -9.15 4.07 2.38
C ASP A 13 -9.34 4.26 3.90
N GLU A 14 -10.47 3.81 4.47
CA GLU A 14 -10.78 4.00 5.90
C GLU A 14 -9.95 3.10 6.84
N THR A 15 -9.24 2.11 6.30
CA THR A 15 -8.44 1.15 7.08
C THR A 15 -6.95 1.31 6.79
N LEU A 16 -6.06 1.07 7.77
CA LEU A 16 -4.62 1.11 7.51
C LEU A 16 -4.19 0.20 6.34
N PRO A 17 -4.65 -1.07 6.23
CA PRO A 17 -4.35 -1.89 5.07
C PRO A 17 -4.84 -1.26 3.76
N GLY A 18 -6.09 -0.82 3.68
CA GLY A 18 -6.55 -0.30 2.40
C GLY A 18 -5.92 1.05 2.05
N ARG A 19 -5.59 1.88 3.04
CA ARG A 19 -4.83 3.11 2.83
C ARG A 19 -3.42 2.83 2.29
N LEU A 20 -2.72 1.86 2.86
CA LEU A 20 -1.44 1.38 2.33
C LEU A 20 -1.58 0.79 0.92
N ALA A 21 -2.68 0.11 0.61
CA ALA A 21 -2.93 -0.42 -0.73
C ALA A 21 -3.13 0.69 -1.78
N VAL A 22 -3.83 1.78 -1.42
CA VAL A 22 -3.97 2.97 -2.26
C VAL A 22 -2.60 3.64 -2.50
N MET A 23 -1.75 3.72 -1.46
CA MET A 23 -0.38 4.21 -1.63
C MET A 23 0.48 3.32 -2.55
N VAL A 24 0.33 2.00 -2.48
CA VAL A 24 1.00 1.08 -3.42
C VAL A 24 0.53 1.34 -4.86
N ALA A 25 -0.77 1.51 -5.08
CA ALA A 25 -1.30 1.83 -6.40
C ALA A 25 -0.71 3.15 -6.94
N ALA A 26 -0.71 4.20 -6.13
CA ALA A 26 -0.11 5.48 -6.50
C ALA A 26 1.40 5.38 -6.79
N ALA A 27 2.15 4.63 -5.98
CA ALA A 27 3.59 4.44 -6.15
C ALA A 27 3.95 3.61 -7.41
N THR A 28 2.99 2.84 -7.92
CA THR A 28 3.11 2.03 -9.14
C THR A 28 2.50 2.70 -10.36
N ASP A 29 2.16 4.00 -10.29
CA ASP A 29 1.50 4.74 -11.37
C ASP A 29 0.19 4.03 -11.82
N ASP A 30 -0.58 3.52 -10.84
CA ASP A 30 -1.82 2.75 -10.99
C ASP A 30 -1.71 1.49 -11.87
N GLN A 31 -0.50 0.98 -12.10
CA GLN A 31 -0.29 -0.29 -12.80
C GLN A 31 -0.77 -1.49 -11.98
N ILE A 32 -0.83 -1.35 -10.65
CA ILE A 32 -1.34 -2.34 -9.71
C ILE A 32 -2.45 -1.66 -8.91
N SER A 33 -3.67 -2.20 -8.93
CA SER A 33 -4.79 -1.59 -8.21
C SER A 33 -4.72 -1.90 -6.71
N ALA A 34 -5.29 -1.03 -5.87
CA ALA A 34 -5.39 -1.26 -4.43
C ALA A 34 -6.13 -2.58 -4.10
N ALA A 35 -7.14 -2.94 -4.91
CA ALA A 35 -7.86 -4.20 -4.79
C ALA A 35 -6.96 -5.41 -5.07
N ASP A 36 -6.10 -5.33 -6.10
CA ASP A 36 -5.14 -6.40 -6.42
C ASP A 36 -4.08 -6.55 -5.32
N VAL A 37 -3.63 -5.45 -4.74
CA VAL A 37 -2.70 -5.45 -3.59
C VAL A 37 -3.34 -6.12 -2.36
N LEU A 38 -4.60 -5.79 -2.06
CA LEU A 38 -5.32 -6.39 -0.94
C LEU A 38 -5.63 -7.88 -1.15
N ALA A 39 -5.84 -8.29 -2.40
CA ALA A 39 -6.06 -9.68 -2.79
C ALA A 39 -4.76 -10.47 -3.01
N ALA A 40 -3.60 -9.82 -2.92
CA ALA A 40 -2.33 -10.44 -3.24
C ALA A 40 -1.96 -11.55 -2.26
N GLU A 41 -1.74 -12.75 -2.80
CA GLU A 41 -1.18 -13.90 -2.07
C GLU A 41 0.34 -14.04 -2.24
N HIS A 42 0.94 -13.15 -3.04
CA HIS A 42 2.36 -13.16 -3.40
C HIS A 42 3.03 -11.84 -3.01
N SER A 43 4.37 -11.83 -3.03
CA SER A 43 5.15 -10.63 -2.70
C SER A 43 4.81 -9.45 -3.62
N LEU A 44 5.04 -8.24 -3.12
CA LEU A 44 4.84 -7.01 -3.90
C LEU A 44 5.71 -7.02 -5.18
N ALA A 45 6.93 -7.55 -5.09
CA ALA A 45 7.79 -7.74 -6.24
C ALA A 45 7.18 -8.69 -7.30
N ALA A 46 6.48 -9.75 -6.87
CA ALA A 46 5.80 -10.68 -7.78
C ALA A 46 4.57 -10.05 -8.47
N LEU A 47 3.95 -9.04 -7.85
CA LEU A 47 2.89 -8.23 -8.48
C LEU A 47 3.44 -7.22 -9.50
N GLY A 48 4.76 -7.03 -9.55
CA GLY A 48 5.41 -6.07 -10.44
C GLY A 48 5.82 -4.75 -9.76
N VAL A 49 5.76 -4.67 -8.43
CA VAL A 49 6.35 -3.53 -7.71
C VAL A 49 7.85 -3.51 -7.95
N THR A 50 8.33 -2.42 -8.54
CA THR A 50 9.74 -2.23 -8.85
C THR A 50 10.48 -1.58 -7.69
N SER A 51 11.82 -1.63 -7.67
CA SER A 51 12.62 -0.91 -6.68
C SER A 51 12.34 0.61 -6.65
N LEU A 52 12.01 1.22 -7.80
CA LEU A 52 11.65 2.64 -7.86
C LEU A 52 10.28 2.89 -7.22
N SER A 53 9.29 2.06 -7.53
CA SER A 53 7.97 2.13 -6.90
C SER A 53 8.07 1.89 -5.40
N LEU A 54 8.98 1.02 -4.95
CA LEU A 54 9.24 0.76 -3.54
C LEU A 54 9.81 1.98 -2.80
N ILE A 55 10.79 2.68 -3.40
CA ILE A 55 11.33 3.91 -2.82
C ILE A 55 10.23 4.97 -2.72
N ARG A 56 9.44 5.16 -3.79
CA ARG A 56 8.31 6.11 -3.79
C ARG A 56 7.26 5.76 -2.73
N LEU A 57 6.98 4.47 -2.54
CA LEU A 57 6.04 3.98 -1.55
C LEU A 57 6.55 4.28 -0.13
N VAL A 58 7.82 3.99 0.14
CA VAL A 58 8.44 4.30 1.43
C VAL A 58 8.34 5.80 1.69
N ASP A 59 8.84 6.64 0.78
CA ASP A 59 8.79 8.11 0.92
C ASP A 59 7.36 8.60 1.23
N ALA A 60 6.34 8.05 0.56
CA ALA A 60 4.94 8.40 0.79
C ALA A 60 4.41 7.95 2.17
N ILE A 61 4.77 6.74 2.62
CA ILE A 61 4.38 6.23 3.94
C ILE A 61 5.04 7.06 5.04
N GLU A 62 6.32 7.40 4.88
CA GLU A 62 7.04 8.22 5.86
C GLU A 62 6.44 9.63 5.96
N ASP A 63 6.11 10.26 4.83
CA ASP A 63 5.46 11.57 4.79
C ASP A 63 4.04 11.54 5.37
N GLU A 64 3.25 10.50 5.07
CA GLU A 64 1.86 10.40 5.52
C GLU A 64 1.73 10.03 7.01
N PHE A 65 2.53 9.08 7.48
CA PHE A 65 2.39 8.53 8.83
C PHE A 65 3.47 8.99 9.82
N GLY A 66 4.53 9.64 9.36
CA GLY A 66 5.64 10.07 10.20
C GLY A 66 6.45 8.91 10.81
N VAL A 67 6.48 7.77 10.13
CA VAL A 67 7.21 6.55 10.54
C VAL A 67 8.44 6.36 9.64
N ASP A 68 9.41 5.55 10.08
CA ASP A 68 10.58 5.17 9.28
C ASP A 68 10.42 3.71 8.82
N VAL A 69 10.44 3.48 7.50
CA VAL A 69 10.19 2.16 6.90
C VAL A 69 11.41 1.71 6.12
N ASP A 70 11.92 0.51 6.46
CA ASP A 70 13.02 -0.09 5.72
C ASP A 70 12.50 -0.77 4.43
N PRO A 71 12.84 -0.27 3.23
CA PRO A 71 12.43 -0.89 1.97
C PRO A 71 12.91 -2.35 1.86
N GLY A 72 14.00 -2.73 2.53
CA GLY A 72 14.50 -4.12 2.55
C GLY A 72 13.58 -5.11 3.24
N LEU A 73 12.59 -4.64 4.01
CA LEU A 73 11.60 -5.46 4.73
C LEU A 73 10.23 -5.49 4.03
N VAL A 74 10.04 -4.70 2.97
CA VAL A 74 8.79 -4.56 2.23
C VAL A 74 8.72 -5.60 1.10
N ASP A 75 8.74 -6.88 1.46
CA ASP A 75 8.59 -7.97 0.48
C ASP A 75 7.11 -8.40 0.37
N ASP A 76 6.40 -8.51 1.49
CA ASP A 76 4.98 -8.90 1.54
C ASP A 76 4.10 -7.78 2.10
N PHE A 77 2.93 -7.57 1.48
CA PHE A 77 1.98 -6.54 1.89
C PHE A 77 1.48 -6.69 3.34
N PRO A 78 1.10 -7.88 3.84
CA PRO A 78 0.68 -8.03 5.24
C PRO A 78 1.78 -7.68 6.25
N ASN A 79 3.05 -7.95 5.91
CA ASN A 79 4.20 -7.62 6.75
C ASN A 79 4.40 -6.10 6.81
N LEU A 80 4.27 -5.40 5.67
CA LEU A 80 4.30 -3.93 5.62
C LEU A 80 3.21 -3.32 6.53
N VAL A 81 1.98 -3.82 6.44
CA VAL A 81 0.86 -3.35 7.28
C VAL A 81 1.19 -3.53 8.77
N ALA A 82 1.70 -4.70 9.15
CA ALA A 82 2.06 -4.99 10.54
C ALA A 82 3.21 -4.11 11.03
N ASP A 83 4.19 -3.83 10.17
CA ASP A 83 5.36 -3.01 10.45
C ASP A 83 4.98 -1.54 10.71
N VAL A 84 4.15 -0.96 9.84
CA VAL A 84 3.62 0.40 10.00
C VAL A 84 2.70 0.48 11.24
N ALA A 85 1.78 -0.49 11.41
CA ALA A 85 0.90 -0.55 12.58
C ALA A 85 1.68 -0.64 13.92
N GLY A 86 2.85 -1.29 13.92
CA GLY A 86 3.72 -1.39 15.08
C GLY A 86 4.36 -0.05 15.46
N ARG A 87 4.60 0.84 14.49
CA ARG A 87 5.26 2.14 14.67
C ARG A 87 4.31 3.27 15.04
N LEU A 88 3.03 3.15 14.70
CA LEU A 88 1.99 4.13 15.02
C LEU A 88 1.57 4.16 16.52
N ARG A 89 2.31 3.51 17.42
CA ARG A 89 1.95 3.36 18.84
C ARG A 89 2.55 4.41 19.76
#